data_AF-A0A4D9EE11-F1
#
_entry.id   AF-A0A4D9EE11-F1
#
_cell.length_a   1.000
_cell.length_b   1.000
_cell.length_c   1.000
_cell.angle_alpha   90.00
_cell.angle_beta   90.00
_cell.angle_gamma   90.00
#
_symmetry.space_group_name_H-M   'P 1'
#
loop_
_entity.id
_entity.type
_entity.pdbx_description
1 polymer ?
#
loop_
_entity_poly.entity_id
_entity_poly.type
_entity_poly.pdbx_seq_one_letter_code
_entity_poly.pdbx_strand_id
1 'polypeptide(L)'
;MAEERDVFRRARGRTLSAFGEDDECQWKAPFYFIQGADPQFGLMKAWAVGDCDNGGDEWEEEIKLTEQAVQAINQLNPKPKFFVLCGDLIHGMPGKTVKNVHR
;
A
#
# COMPACT_ATOMS: atom_id res chain seq x y z
N MET A 1 20.69 -8.74 22.09
CA MET A 1 19.27 -9.09 21.94
C MET A 1 18.60 -7.89 21.27
N ALA A 2 18.45 -7.90 19.95
CA ALA A 2 17.71 -6.85 19.27
C ALA A 2 16.22 -7.15 19.49
N GLU A 3 15.48 -6.21 20.08
CA GLU A 3 14.02 -6.31 20.12
C GLU A 3 13.51 -6.49 18.68
N GLU A 4 12.67 -7.51 18.46
CA GLU A 4 11.85 -7.60 17.25
C GLU A 4 10.99 -6.33 17.19
N ARG A 5 11.51 -5.31 16.53
CA ARG A 5 10.70 -4.15 16.13
C ARG A 5 9.61 -4.74 15.26
N ASP A 6 8.36 -4.69 15.71
CA ASP A 6 7.17 -5.03 14.94
C ASP A 6 7.32 -4.34 13.57
N VAL A 7 7.74 -5.10 12.56
CA VAL A 7 8.23 -4.59 11.26
C VAL A 7 7.12 -3.81 10.55
N PHE A 8 5.87 -4.06 10.97
CA PHE A 8 4.66 -3.44 10.45
C PHE A 8 3.97 -2.63 11.55
N ARG A 9 4.23 -1.31 11.58
CA ARG A 9 3.42 -0.36 12.38
C ARG A 9 2.00 -0.31 11.80
N ARG A 10 1.11 -1.13 12.35
CA ARG A 10 -0.32 -1.15 12.02
C ARG A 10 -1.12 -0.30 12.98
N ALA A 11 -2.23 0.26 12.49
CA ALA A 11 -3.20 0.92 13.36
C ALA A 11 -3.80 -0.07 14.37
N ARG A 12 -3.98 0.38 15.62
CA ARG A 12 -4.61 -0.38 16.70
C ARG A 12 -5.60 0.53 17.41
N GLY A 13 -6.78 0.01 17.77
CA GLY A 13 -7.79 0.82 18.48
C GLY A 13 -8.22 2.07 17.70
N ARG A 14 -8.25 2.01 16.36
CA ARG A 14 -8.53 3.15 15.45
C ARG A 14 -7.45 4.25 15.42
N THR A 15 -6.26 3.98 15.97
CA THR A 15 -5.16 4.94 16.04
C THR A 15 -3.89 4.36 15.42
N LEU A 16 -3.15 5.17 14.66
CA LEU A 16 -1.84 4.82 14.13
C LEU A 16 -0.74 5.51 14.93
N SER A 17 0.10 4.75 15.62
CA SER A 17 1.17 5.28 16.49
C SER A 17 2.34 5.94 15.75
N ALA A 18 2.30 6.00 14.41
CA ALA A 18 3.28 6.72 13.61
C ALA A 18 3.14 8.24 13.72
N PHE A 19 1.97 8.73 14.14
CA PHE A 19 1.64 10.14 14.30
C PHE A 19 1.22 10.40 15.76
N GLY A 20 2.11 10.99 16.54
CA GLY A 20 1.85 11.33 17.94
C GLY A 20 0.95 12.54 18.06
N GLU A 21 0.00 12.52 19.00
CA GLU A 21 -0.92 13.63 19.23
C GLU A 21 -0.17 14.92 19.58
N ASP A 22 0.80 14.88 20.49
CA ASP A 22 1.59 16.05 20.88
C ASP A 22 2.34 16.70 19.69
N ASP A 23 2.75 15.89 18.70
CA ASP A 23 3.50 16.35 17.54
C ASP A 23 2.60 16.92 16.44
N GLU A 24 1.39 16.35 16.29
CA GLU A 24 0.50 16.53 15.15
C GLU A 24 -0.80 17.29 15.47
N CYS A 25 -1.13 17.50 16.76
CA CYS A 25 -2.33 18.20 17.21
C CYS A 25 -2.32 19.71 16.87
N GLN A 26 -1.16 20.29 16.58
CA GLN A 26 -1.03 21.68 16.19
C GLN A 26 -0.44 21.80 14.78
N TRP A 27 -1.05 22.65 13.97
CA TRP A 27 -0.50 23.00 12.67
C TRP A 27 0.77 23.84 12.84
N LYS A 28 1.91 23.31 12.39
CA LYS A 28 3.23 23.96 12.50
C LYS A 28 3.67 24.64 11.21
N ALA A 29 3.41 24.02 10.05
CA ALA A 29 3.84 24.49 8.73
C ALA A 29 3.07 23.74 7.62
N PRO A 30 3.05 24.28 6.38
CA PRO A 30 2.59 23.52 5.22
C PRO A 30 3.34 22.20 5.08
N PHE A 31 2.61 21.16 4.71
CA PHE A 31 3.18 19.88 4.31
C PHE A 31 2.56 19.44 3.00
N TYR A 32 3.19 18.47 2.36
CA TYR A 32 2.60 17.79 1.23
C TYR A 32 2.67 16.28 1.46
N PHE A 33 1.76 15.57 0.79
CA PHE A 33 1.62 14.13 0.85
C PHE A 33 1.29 13.61 -0.53
N ILE A 34 1.40 12.30 -0.70
CA ILE A 34 1.07 11.63 -1.96
C ILE A 34 -0.24 10.87 -1.76
N GLN A 35 -1.12 10.97 -2.75
CA GLN A 35 -2.30 10.13 -2.87
C GLN A 35 -2.11 9.20 -4.06
N GLY A 36 -2.14 7.90 -3.80
CA GLY A 36 -2.17 6.85 -4.80
C GLY A 36 -3.50 6.10 -4.71
N ALA A 37 -3.80 5.34 -5.75
CA ALA A 37 -4.98 4.50 -5.81
C ALA A 37 -4.73 3.38 -6.83
N ASP A 38 -5.61 2.38 -6.82
CA ASP A 38 -5.74 1.37 -7.86
C ASP A 38 -4.44 0.59 -8.18
N PRO A 39 -3.66 0.11 -7.19
CA PRO A 39 -2.56 -0.80 -7.54
C PRO A 39 -3.10 -2.14 -8.08
N GLN A 40 -4.37 -2.48 -7.82
CA GLN A 40 -5.17 -3.55 -8.45
C GLN A 40 -4.39 -4.85 -8.67
N PHE A 41 -3.70 -5.33 -7.63
CA PHE A 41 -2.87 -6.53 -7.71
C PHE A 41 -3.69 -7.72 -8.25
N GLY A 42 -3.23 -8.33 -9.35
CA GLY A 42 -3.90 -9.41 -10.06
C GLY A 42 -4.64 -8.97 -11.33
N LEU A 43 -4.85 -7.68 -11.55
CA LEU A 43 -5.55 -7.20 -12.74
C LEU A 43 -4.73 -7.42 -14.01
N MET A 44 -3.42 -7.23 -13.97
CA MET A 44 -2.57 -7.32 -15.17
C MET A 44 -2.61 -8.72 -15.77
N LYS A 45 -2.52 -9.76 -14.94
CA LYS A 45 -2.66 -11.16 -15.40
C LYS A 45 -4.07 -11.40 -15.94
N ALA A 46 -5.10 -11.06 -15.16
CA ALA A 46 -6.50 -11.25 -15.52
C ALA A 46 -6.84 -10.64 -16.89
N TRP A 47 -6.32 -9.44 -17.13
CA TRP A 47 -6.46 -8.74 -18.41
C TRP A 47 -5.68 -9.42 -19.54
N ALA A 48 -4.42 -9.79 -19.30
CA ALA A 48 -3.56 -10.38 -20.32
C ALA A 48 -4.09 -11.73 -20.86
N VAL A 49 -4.72 -12.52 -19.99
CA VAL A 49 -5.31 -13.83 -20.36
C VAL A 49 -6.78 -13.74 -20.73
N GLY A 50 -7.41 -12.57 -20.57
CA GLY A 50 -8.83 -12.36 -20.85
C GLY A 50 -9.78 -13.03 -19.86
N ASP A 51 -9.32 -13.40 -18.66
CA ASP A 51 -10.12 -13.99 -17.58
C ASP A 51 -10.18 -13.03 -16.38
N CYS A 52 -11.01 -11.99 -16.52
CA CYS A 52 -11.22 -11.00 -15.46
C CYS A 52 -11.87 -11.60 -14.21
N ASP A 53 -12.52 -12.76 -14.34
CA ASP A 53 -13.23 -13.41 -13.26
C ASP A 53 -12.28 -14.23 -12.38
N ASN A 54 -11.33 -14.96 -12.95
CA ASN A 54 -10.52 -15.92 -12.19
C ASN A 54 -9.01 -15.71 -12.33
N GLY A 55 -8.55 -14.81 -13.21
CA GLY A 55 -7.14 -14.53 -13.44
C GLY A 55 -6.50 -13.54 -12.44
N GLY A 56 -7.12 -13.29 -11.29
CA GLY A 56 -6.59 -12.37 -10.25
C GLY A 56 -5.62 -13.01 -9.25
N ASP A 57 -5.01 -14.14 -9.60
CA ASP A 57 -4.25 -15.04 -8.71
C ASP A 57 -2.72 -14.87 -8.78
N GLU A 58 -2.20 -14.02 -9.67
CA GLU A 58 -0.76 -13.72 -9.81
C GLU A 58 -0.53 -12.21 -9.76
N TRP A 59 0.46 -11.77 -8.98
CA TRP A 59 0.62 -10.38 -8.52
C TRP A 59 2.03 -9.82 -8.80
N GLU A 60 2.91 -10.60 -9.43
CA GLU A 60 4.34 -10.33 -9.56
C GLU A 60 4.64 -9.00 -10.27
N GLU A 61 3.88 -8.67 -11.32
CA GLU A 61 4.05 -7.43 -12.06
C GLU A 61 3.63 -6.21 -11.23
N GLU A 62 2.47 -6.26 -10.56
CA GLU A 62 1.99 -5.18 -9.71
C GLU A 62 2.85 -4.99 -8.45
N ILE A 63 3.42 -6.07 -7.88
CA ILE A 63 4.44 -5.99 -6.81
C ILE A 63 5.62 -5.17 -7.30
N LYS A 64 6.20 -5.53 -8.45
CA LYS A 64 7.37 -4.84 -9.01
C LYS A 64 7.09 -3.36 -9.30
N LEU A 65 5.93 -3.03 -9.86
CA LEU A 65 5.52 -1.64 -10.11
C LEU A 65 5.33 -0.87 -8.80
N THR A 66 4.73 -1.49 -7.78
CA THR A 66 4.53 -0.88 -6.47
C THR A 66 5.86 -0.64 -5.75
N GLU A 67 6.81 -1.57 -5.84
CA GLU A 67 8.17 -1.39 -5.31
C GLU A 67 8.88 -0.22 -5.99
N GLN A 68 8.79 -0.10 -7.32
CA GLN A 68 9.35 1.03 -8.06
C GLN A 68 8.70 2.36 -7.64
N ALA A 69 7.38 2.38 -7.43
CA ALA A 69 6.68 3.55 -6.92
C ALA A 69 7.20 3.95 -5.53
N VAL A 70 7.34 2.99 -4.61
CA VAL A 70 7.91 3.24 -3.27
C VAL A 70 9.35 3.76 -3.35
N GLN A 71 10.18 3.20 -4.24
CA GLN A 71 11.55 3.68 -4.47
C GLN A 71 11.57 5.12 -4.97
N ALA A 72 10.74 5.45 -5.96
CA ALA A 72 10.63 6.80 -6.51
C ALA A 72 10.14 7.81 -5.45
N ILE A 73 9.12 7.45 -4.67
CA ILE A 73 8.60 8.28 -3.57
C ILE A 73 9.69 8.57 -2.53
N ASN A 74 10.50 7.58 -2.19
CA ASN A 74 11.58 7.74 -1.21
C ASN A 74 12.73 8.64 -1.69
N GLN A 75 12.86 8.86 -3.01
CA GLN A 75 13.86 9.73 -3.60
C GLN A 75 13.41 11.20 -3.73
N LEU A 76 12.13 11.49 -3.47
CA LEU A 76 11.62 12.86 -3.53
C LEU A 76 12.29 13.73 -2.45
N ASN A 77 12.62 14.97 -2.85
CA ASN A 77 13.09 16.02 -1.96
C ASN A 77 12.33 17.33 -2.24
N PRO A 78 11.59 17.92 -1.27
CA PRO A 78 11.41 17.47 0.11
C PRO A 78 10.81 16.05 0.19
N LYS A 79 10.83 15.40 1.36
CA LYS A 79 10.21 14.07 1.54
C LYS A 79 8.72 14.25 1.86
N PRO A 80 7.80 13.47 1.28
CA PRO A 80 6.38 13.61 1.61
C PRO A 80 6.14 13.19 3.06
N LYS A 81 5.19 13.86 3.72
CA LYS A 81 4.89 13.56 5.13
C LYS A 81 4.33 12.14 5.30
N PHE A 82 3.50 11.72 4.34
CA PHE A 82 3.00 10.35 4.23
C PHE A 82 2.53 10.07 2.79
N PHE A 83 2.28 8.79 2.54
CA PHE A 83 1.66 8.29 1.32
C PHE A 83 0.37 7.57 1.71
N VAL A 84 -0.75 7.94 1.08
CA VAL A 84 -2.05 7.28 1.27
C VAL A 84 -2.44 6.54 0.00
N LEU A 85 -2.86 5.28 0.13
CA LEU A 85 -3.52 4.53 -0.95
C LEU A 85 -5.03 4.50 -0.70
N CYS A 86 -5.81 4.95 -1.67
CA CYS A 86 -7.23 5.26 -1.49
C CYS A 86 -8.23 4.21 -2.02
N GLY A 87 -7.80 3.05 -2.52
CA GLY A 87 -8.75 2.04 -2.97
C GLY A 87 -8.16 1.05 -3.95
N ASP A 88 -9.01 0.08 -4.34
CA ASP A 88 -8.73 -0.92 -5.37
C ASP A 88 -7.37 -1.59 -5.22
N LEU A 89 -7.11 -2.03 -3.99
CA LEU A 89 -5.82 -2.62 -3.63
C LEU A 89 -5.57 -3.94 -4.32
N ILE A 90 -6.61 -4.74 -4.53
CA ILE A 90 -6.52 -6.07 -5.13
C ILE A 90 -7.59 -6.24 -6.20
N HIS A 91 -7.27 -6.94 -7.28
CA HIS A 91 -8.25 -7.42 -8.25
C HIS A 91 -8.89 -8.72 -7.73
N GLY A 92 -9.79 -8.56 -6.76
CA GLY A 92 -10.50 -9.67 -6.11
C GLY A 92 -12.00 -9.47 -6.15
N MET A 93 -12.72 -10.36 -6.83
CA MET A 93 -14.18 -10.34 -6.85
C MET A 93 -14.77 -10.81 -5.50
N PRO A 94 -15.83 -10.17 -4.98
CA PRO A 94 -16.49 -10.60 -3.75
C PRO A 94 -16.86 -12.09 -3.79
N GLY A 95 -16.53 -12.84 -2.74
CA GLY A 95 -16.82 -14.27 -2.64
C GLY A 95 -15.82 -15.20 -3.33
N LYS A 96 -14.79 -14.67 -4.02
CA LYS A 96 -13.67 -15.46 -4.52
C LYS A 96 -12.52 -15.45 -3.51
N THR A 97 -12.07 -16.64 -3.13
CA THR A 97 -10.87 -16.79 -2.31
C THR A 97 -9.67 -16.37 -3.15
N VAL A 98 -9.15 -15.16 -2.93
CA VAL A 98 -7.80 -14.80 -3.35
C VAL A 98 -6.83 -15.73 -2.64
N LYS A 99 -6.26 -16.68 -3.37
CA LYS A 99 -5.25 -17.59 -2.83
C LYS A 99 -3.97 -16.77 -2.68
N ASN A 100 -3.61 -16.45 -1.44
CA ASN A 100 -2.32 -15.84 -1.14
C ASN A 100 -1.20 -16.69 -1.74
N VAL A 101 -0.53 -16.17 -2.76
CA VAL A 101 0.78 -16.63 -3.19
C VAL A 101 1.78 -15.86 -2.32
N HIS A 102 2.58 -16.58 -1.53
CA HIS A 102 3.62 -16.11 -0.60
C HIS A 102 3.15 -15.73 0.82
N ARG A 103 3.18 -16.73 1.71
CA ARG A 103 3.44 -16.57 3.14
C ARG A 103 4.91 -16.88 3.41
#